data_AF-A0A7X7H0A5-F1
#
_entry.id   AF-A0A7X7H0A5-F1
#
_cell.length_a   1.000
_cell.length_b   1.000
_cell.length_c   1.000
_cell.angle_alpha   90.00
_cell.angle_beta   90.00
_cell.angle_gamma   90.00
#
_symmetry.space_group_name_H-M   'P 1'
#
loop_
_entity.id
_entity.type
_entity.pdbx_description
1 polymer ?
#
loop_
_entity_poly.entity_id
_entity_poly.type
_entity_poly.pdbx_seq_one_letter_code
_entity_poly.pdbx_strand_id
1 'polypeptide(L)'
;MKKKILAAAILVLVFAGSAMAAPGYGKAGKAGSGPGMQMGNGQQIRQNVTPEVRGKMDERAKLNIDMRAELQKEVPNKAKARDIHAKIQKLNREIETAHFEEVLKDPSKFNAAARGPRREFSPEDRAQMEEIRKIHAEIRTELQKEVPNKMKVRDLHTKIQKIKSDRDNARLEEMLKNPEAFRNSRGFGRGFRNNPTQ
;
A
#
# COMPACT_ATOMS: atom_id res chain seq x y z
N MET A 1 0.17 36.92 -42.22
CA MET A 1 -0.25 35.66 -41.55
C MET A 1 0.85 34.62 -41.70
N LYS A 2 1.39 34.07 -40.61
CA LYS A 2 1.95 32.71 -40.49
C LYS A 2 2.41 32.50 -39.03
N LYS A 3 1.52 31.89 -38.25
CA LYS A 3 1.75 31.48 -36.85
C LYS A 3 2.66 30.24 -36.87
N LYS A 4 3.76 30.27 -36.10
CA LYS A 4 4.61 29.08 -35.87
C LYS A 4 3.93 28.21 -34.82
N ILE A 5 3.35 27.10 -35.26
CA ILE A 5 2.71 26.10 -34.39
C ILE A 5 3.81 25.15 -33.91
N LEU A 6 3.98 25.07 -32.58
CA LEU A 6 4.82 24.12 -31.88
C LEU A 6 4.29 22.69 -32.12
N ALA A 7 5.16 21.80 -32.58
CA ALA A 7 4.86 20.39 -32.74
C ALA A 7 4.81 19.70 -31.36
N ALA A 8 3.63 19.24 -30.97
CA ALA A 8 3.45 18.34 -29.84
C ALA A 8 3.64 16.90 -30.33
N ALA A 9 4.74 16.26 -29.93
CA ALA A 9 4.96 14.84 -30.12
C ALA A 9 4.11 14.07 -29.09
N ILE A 10 2.93 13.63 -29.51
CA ILE A 10 2.11 12.67 -28.75
C ILE A 10 2.71 11.29 -29.01
N LEU A 11 3.45 10.77 -28.04
CA LEU A 11 3.95 9.41 -28.05
C LEU A 11 2.80 8.47 -27.66
N VAL A 12 2.08 7.95 -28.66
CA VAL A 12 1.09 6.88 -28.47
C VAL A 12 1.85 5.58 -28.21
N LEU A 13 2.01 5.23 -26.93
CA LEU A 13 2.43 3.89 -26.53
C LEU A 13 1.25 2.92 -26.71
N VAL A 14 1.25 2.25 -27.86
CA VAL A 14 0.43 1.09 -28.15
C VAL A 14 0.79 -0.01 -27.16
N PHE A 15 -0.11 -0.31 -26.21
CA PHE A 15 -0.06 -1.51 -25.38
C PHE A 15 -0.39 -2.73 -26.27
N ALA A 16 0.61 -3.25 -26.97
CA ALA A 16 0.55 -4.59 -27.54
C ALA A 16 0.53 -5.59 -26.38
N GLY A 17 -0.54 -6.37 -26.29
CA GLY A 17 -0.71 -7.43 -25.31
C GLY A 17 0.30 -8.55 -25.53
N SER A 18 1.44 -8.44 -24.86
CA SER A 18 2.32 -9.59 -24.64
C SER A 18 1.71 -10.45 -23.55
N ALA A 19 0.93 -11.45 -23.96
CA ALA A 19 0.62 -12.61 -23.12
C ALA A 19 1.91 -13.42 -22.92
N MET A 20 2.84 -12.88 -22.12
CA MET A 20 3.94 -13.64 -21.55
C MET A 20 3.39 -14.36 -20.33
N ALA A 21 3.21 -15.68 -20.48
CA ALA A 21 2.92 -16.59 -19.40
C ALA A 21 3.96 -16.41 -18.29
N ALA A 22 3.56 -15.74 -17.21
CA ALA A 22 4.33 -15.70 -15.99
C ALA A 22 4.35 -17.13 -15.39
N PRO A 23 5.52 -17.63 -14.95
CA PRO A 23 5.60 -18.94 -14.33
C PRO A 23 4.79 -18.96 -13.03
N GLY A 24 3.80 -19.84 -13.00
CA GLY A 24 3.23 -20.40 -11.78
C GLY A 24 2.64 -19.39 -10.79
N TYR A 25 1.45 -18.87 -11.09
CA TYR A 25 0.45 -18.84 -10.02
C TYR A 25 0.38 -20.27 -9.51
N GLY A 26 0.77 -20.48 -8.24
CA GLY A 26 0.55 -21.76 -7.59
C GLY A 26 -0.88 -22.17 -7.89
N LYS A 27 -1.04 -23.30 -8.59
CA LYS A 27 -2.28 -24.07 -8.56
C LYS A 27 -2.76 -23.96 -7.13
N ALA A 28 -3.96 -23.44 -6.93
CA ALA A 28 -4.65 -23.55 -5.66
C ALA A 28 -4.59 -25.04 -5.30
N GLY A 29 -3.62 -25.39 -4.45
CA GLY A 29 -3.58 -26.70 -3.84
C GLY A 29 -4.94 -26.84 -3.22
N LYS A 30 -5.63 -27.93 -3.56
CA LYS A 30 -6.86 -28.36 -2.90
C LYS A 30 -6.55 -28.54 -1.40
N ALA A 31 -6.48 -27.44 -0.67
CA ALA A 31 -6.70 -27.40 0.77
C ALA A 31 -8.17 -27.01 0.87
N GLY A 32 -9.00 -28.00 1.19
CA GLY A 32 -10.45 -27.92 1.08
C GLY A 32 -11.01 -26.64 1.69
N SER A 33 -11.72 -25.88 0.86
CA SER A 33 -12.71 -24.92 1.32
C SER A 33 -13.85 -25.72 1.97
N GLY A 34 -13.63 -26.12 3.22
CA GLY A 34 -14.71 -26.57 4.09
C GLY A 34 -15.65 -25.39 4.38
N PRO A 35 -16.97 -25.62 4.48
CA PRO A 35 -17.91 -24.58 4.89
C PRO A 35 -17.56 -24.17 6.32
N GLY A 36 -17.00 -22.97 6.50
CA GLY A 36 -16.73 -22.41 7.83
C GLY A 36 -15.33 -21.85 8.08
N MET A 37 -14.36 -21.93 7.15
CA MET A 37 -13.10 -21.21 7.36
C MET A 37 -13.27 -19.71 7.15
N GLN A 38 -13.19 -18.96 8.25
CA GLN A 38 -13.28 -17.51 8.26
C GLN A 38 -12.12 -16.93 7.44
N MET A 39 -12.47 -16.43 6.25
CA MET A 39 -11.55 -15.76 5.33
C MET A 39 -10.78 -14.68 6.10
N GLY A 40 -9.45 -14.68 6.02
CA GLY A 40 -8.64 -13.65 6.67
C GLY A 40 -9.03 -12.26 6.16
N ASN A 41 -9.02 -11.24 7.03
CA ASN A 41 -9.54 -9.88 6.75
C ASN A 41 -9.05 -9.27 5.41
N GLY A 42 -7.83 -9.60 4.97
CA GLY A 42 -7.29 -9.15 3.67
C GLY A 42 -7.98 -9.76 2.44
N GLN A 43 -8.56 -10.95 2.55
CA GLN A 43 -9.37 -11.59 1.50
C GLN A 43 -10.80 -11.06 1.48
N GLN A 44 -11.36 -10.68 2.63
CA GLN A 44 -12.69 -10.04 2.70
C GLN A 44 -12.68 -8.65 2.06
N ILE A 45 -11.64 -7.84 2.28
CA ILE A 45 -11.50 -6.53 1.63
C ILE A 45 -11.44 -6.67 0.10
N ARG A 46 -10.79 -7.71 -0.43
CA ARG A 46 -10.73 -7.96 -1.89
C ARG A 46 -12.07 -8.30 -2.53
N GLN A 47 -13.05 -8.77 -1.75
CA GLN A 47 -14.37 -9.17 -2.28
C GLN A 47 -15.34 -7.98 -2.41
N ASN A 48 -15.18 -6.95 -1.59
CA ASN A 48 -16.14 -5.84 -1.47
C ASN A 48 -15.68 -4.55 -2.18
N VAL A 49 -14.65 -4.61 -3.03
CA VAL A 49 -14.11 -3.46 -3.77
C VAL A 49 -14.60 -3.40 -5.21
N THR A 50 -14.67 -2.19 -5.76
CA THR A 50 -14.97 -1.99 -7.18
C THR A 50 -13.93 -2.68 -8.08
N PRO A 51 -14.29 -3.06 -9.33
CA PRO A 51 -13.35 -3.67 -10.28
C PRO A 51 -12.11 -2.81 -10.54
N GLU A 52 -12.28 -1.49 -10.57
CA GLU A 52 -11.18 -0.54 -10.75
C GLU A 52 -10.19 -0.56 -9.58
N VAL A 53 -10.69 -0.52 -8.33
CA VAL A 53 -9.84 -0.61 -7.13
C VAL A 53 -9.16 -1.98 -7.07
N ARG A 54 -9.86 -3.05 -7.45
CA ARG A 54 -9.29 -4.39 -7.52
C ARG A 54 -8.13 -4.48 -8.53
N GLY A 55 -8.28 -3.88 -9.71
CA GLY A 55 -7.20 -3.77 -10.70
C GLY A 55 -5.94 -3.11 -10.13
N LYS A 56 -6.11 -1.99 -9.42
CA LYS A 56 -5.01 -1.30 -8.73
C LYS A 56 -4.37 -2.14 -7.62
N MET A 57 -5.17 -2.90 -6.87
CA MET A 57 -4.66 -3.81 -5.84
C MET A 57 -3.82 -4.94 -6.44
N ASP A 58 -4.20 -5.46 -7.61
CA ASP A 58 -3.48 -6.51 -8.31
C ASP A 58 -2.19 -5.98 -8.97
N GLU A 59 -2.22 -4.78 -9.55
CA GLU A 59 -1.00 -4.09 -10.02
C GLU A 59 -0.02 -3.85 -8.86
N ARG A 60 -0.51 -3.33 -7.74
CA ARG A 60 0.29 -3.14 -6.53
C ARG A 60 0.90 -4.45 -6.05
N ALA A 61 0.17 -5.58 -6.13
CA ALA A 61 0.69 -6.88 -5.74
C ALA A 61 1.87 -7.32 -6.62
N LYS A 62 1.78 -7.09 -7.94
CA LYS A 62 2.88 -7.36 -8.89
C LYS A 62 4.10 -6.51 -8.57
N LEU A 63 3.92 -5.20 -8.39
CA LEU A 63 5.02 -4.30 -8.02
C LEU A 63 5.71 -4.67 -6.71
N ASN A 64 4.97 -5.19 -5.72
CA ASN A 64 5.57 -5.69 -4.48
C ASN A 64 6.44 -6.93 -4.69
N ILE A 65 6.08 -7.79 -5.65
CA ILE A 65 6.89 -8.95 -6.04
C ILE A 65 8.17 -8.46 -6.72
N ASP A 66 8.05 -7.52 -7.66
CA ASP A 66 9.19 -6.94 -8.39
C ASP A 66 10.16 -6.22 -7.44
N MET A 67 9.61 -5.44 -6.49
CA MET A 67 10.38 -4.80 -5.43
C MET A 67 11.16 -5.83 -4.62
N ARG A 68 10.49 -6.90 -4.20
CA ARG A 68 11.13 -7.95 -3.40
C ARG A 68 12.25 -8.63 -4.20
N ALA A 69 11.98 -8.98 -5.46
CA ALA A 69 12.98 -9.59 -6.32
C ALA A 69 14.20 -8.68 -6.51
N GLU A 70 14.00 -7.36 -6.66
CA GLU A 70 15.09 -6.40 -6.76
C GLU A 70 15.93 -6.30 -5.49
N LEU A 71 15.28 -6.23 -4.33
CA LEU A 71 15.95 -6.12 -3.03
C LEU A 71 16.65 -7.42 -2.58
N GLN A 72 16.34 -8.57 -3.19
CA GLN A 72 16.97 -9.86 -2.87
C GLN A 72 18.24 -10.16 -3.68
N LYS A 73 18.58 -9.31 -4.65
CA LYS A 73 19.83 -9.39 -5.40
C LYS A 73 21.03 -9.14 -4.50
N GLU A 74 22.19 -9.65 -4.90
CA GLU A 74 23.47 -9.37 -4.22
C GLU A 74 23.76 -7.87 -4.19
N VAL A 75 23.53 -7.21 -5.32
CA VAL A 75 23.65 -5.77 -5.46
C VAL A 75 22.34 -5.22 -6.02
N PRO A 76 21.41 -4.76 -5.17
CA PRO A 76 20.15 -4.19 -5.62
C PRO A 76 20.35 -2.91 -6.44
N ASN A 77 19.56 -2.74 -7.52
CA ASN A 77 19.52 -1.47 -8.22
C ASN A 77 18.67 -0.46 -7.43
N LYS A 78 19.34 0.46 -6.74
CA LYS A 78 18.71 1.48 -5.89
C LYS A 78 17.74 2.39 -6.65
N ALA A 79 18.07 2.80 -7.87
CA ALA A 79 17.21 3.66 -8.68
C ALA A 79 15.92 2.94 -9.07
N LYS A 80 16.03 1.67 -9.49
CA LYS A 80 14.87 0.84 -9.82
C LYS A 80 14.00 0.55 -8.60
N ALA A 81 14.60 0.27 -7.45
CA ALA A 81 13.85 0.09 -6.20
C ALA A 81 13.06 1.36 -5.84
N ARG A 82 13.67 2.55 -5.92
CA ARG A 82 12.97 3.82 -5.66
C ARG A 82 11.81 4.07 -6.64
N ASP A 83 11.97 3.75 -7.92
CA ASP A 83 10.90 3.88 -8.92
C ASP A 83 9.72 2.94 -8.63
N ILE A 84 10.00 1.66 -8.32
CA ILE A 84 8.95 0.69 -7.95
C ILE A 84 8.24 1.15 -6.67
N HIS A 85 8.98 1.69 -5.69
CA HIS A 85 8.39 2.20 -4.45
C HIS A 85 7.45 3.37 -4.69
N ALA A 86 7.86 4.34 -5.52
CA ALA A 86 7.02 5.48 -5.88
C ALA A 86 5.70 5.04 -6.54
N LYS A 87 5.75 4.04 -7.43
CA LYS A 87 4.56 3.44 -8.05
C LYS A 87 3.65 2.75 -7.03
N ILE A 88 4.22 1.99 -6.10
CA ILE A 88 3.47 1.36 -4.99
C ILE A 88 2.80 2.44 -4.13
N GLN A 89 3.50 3.51 -3.76
CA GLN A 89 2.93 4.60 -2.96
C GLN A 89 1.78 5.29 -3.68
N LYS A 90 1.91 5.55 -4.98
CA LYS A 90 0.84 6.12 -5.79
C LYS A 90 -0.42 5.23 -5.75
N LEU A 91 -0.26 3.94 -6.02
CA LEU A 91 -1.38 2.99 -5.97
C LEU A 91 -2.00 2.88 -4.57
N ASN A 92 -1.18 2.89 -3.52
CA ASN A 92 -1.67 2.91 -2.14
C ASN A 92 -2.55 4.13 -1.87
N ARG A 93 -2.12 5.33 -2.27
CA ARG A 93 -2.91 6.57 -2.11
C ARG A 93 -4.23 6.47 -2.87
N GLU A 94 -4.21 6.02 -4.12
CA GLU A 94 -5.42 5.89 -4.91
C GLU A 94 -6.42 4.87 -4.33
N ILE A 95 -5.94 3.73 -3.85
CA ILE A 95 -6.76 2.71 -3.19
C ILE A 95 -7.33 3.26 -1.87
N GLU A 96 -6.50 3.89 -1.04
CA GLU A 96 -6.92 4.46 0.24
C GLU A 96 -7.94 5.60 0.05
N THR A 97 -7.71 6.50 -0.92
CA THR A 97 -8.64 7.58 -1.24
C THR A 97 -9.97 7.03 -1.74
N ALA A 98 -9.98 6.01 -2.61
CA ALA A 98 -11.22 5.38 -3.07
C ALA A 98 -12.03 4.80 -1.90
N HIS A 99 -11.38 4.04 -1.02
CA HIS A 99 -12.02 3.52 0.19
C HIS A 99 -12.51 4.61 1.13
N PHE A 100 -11.73 5.69 1.28
CA PHE A 100 -12.09 6.80 2.14
C PHE A 100 -13.31 7.56 1.61
N GLU A 101 -13.41 7.78 0.30
CA GLU A 101 -14.59 8.39 -0.30
C GLU A 101 -15.83 7.48 -0.18
N GLU A 102 -15.67 6.15 -0.17
CA GLU A 102 -16.78 5.24 0.17
C GLU A 102 -17.23 5.40 1.64
N VAL A 103 -16.30 5.58 2.57
CA VAL A 103 -16.62 5.87 3.98
C VAL A 103 -17.33 7.22 4.12
N LEU A 104 -16.94 8.24 3.36
CA LEU A 104 -17.63 9.54 3.40
C LEU A 104 -19.08 9.48 2.89
N LYS A 105 -19.41 8.47 2.05
CA LYS A 105 -20.78 8.19 1.61
C LYS A 105 -21.56 7.39 2.64
N ASP A 106 -20.89 6.46 3.32
CA ASP A 106 -21.48 5.62 4.35
C ASP A 106 -20.53 5.51 5.57
N PRO A 107 -20.68 6.41 6.56
CA PRO A 107 -19.81 6.45 7.73
C PRO A 107 -19.82 5.17 8.57
N SER A 108 -20.85 4.32 8.46
CA SER A 108 -20.91 3.02 9.15
C SER A 108 -19.81 2.07 8.70
N LYS A 109 -19.26 2.28 7.50
CA LYS A 109 -18.13 1.51 6.94
C LYS A 109 -16.78 1.93 7.50
N PHE A 110 -16.70 2.97 8.34
CA PHE A 110 -15.47 3.34 9.03
C PHE A 110 -15.13 2.32 10.13
N ASN A 111 -14.68 1.14 9.70
CA ASN A 111 -14.21 0.11 10.61
C ASN A 111 -12.81 0.47 11.12
N ALA A 112 -12.68 0.53 12.45
CA ALA A 112 -11.38 0.55 13.09
C ALA A 112 -10.60 -0.67 12.61
N ALA A 113 -9.40 -0.47 12.06
CA ALA A 113 -8.56 -1.55 11.53
C ALA A 113 -8.57 -2.76 12.48
N ALA A 114 -8.86 -3.94 11.93
CA ALA A 114 -8.82 -5.18 12.68
C ALA A 114 -7.47 -5.32 13.40
N ARG A 115 -7.55 -5.65 14.69
CA ARG A 115 -6.41 -5.92 15.56
C ARG A 115 -5.64 -7.11 15.00
N GLY A 116 -4.64 -6.84 14.17
CA GLY A 116 -3.64 -7.84 13.81
C GLY A 116 -2.80 -8.20 15.04
N PRO A 117 -2.14 -9.37 15.05
CA PRO A 117 -1.23 -9.74 16.13
C PRO A 117 -0.21 -8.63 16.36
N ARG A 118 0.01 -8.28 17.65
CA ARG A 118 0.97 -7.26 18.08
C ARG A 118 2.34 -7.60 17.48
N ARG A 119 2.78 -6.80 16.51
CA ARG A 119 4.17 -6.81 16.05
C ARG A 119 4.99 -5.96 17.03
N GLU A 120 6.19 -6.41 17.36
CA GLU A 120 7.16 -5.56 18.04
C GLU A 120 7.53 -4.41 17.10
N PHE A 121 7.28 -3.18 17.54
CA PHE A 121 7.60 -1.95 16.84
C PHE A 121 8.76 -1.25 17.56
N SER A 122 9.62 -0.55 16.80
CA SER A 122 10.57 0.39 17.36
C SER A 122 9.84 1.51 18.14
N PRO A 123 10.50 2.22 19.07
CA PRO A 123 9.87 3.34 19.78
C PRO A 123 9.29 4.41 18.85
N GLU A 124 10.00 4.72 17.76
CA GLU A 124 9.57 5.69 16.74
C GLU A 124 8.35 5.18 15.95
N ASP A 125 8.36 3.91 15.53
CA ASP A 125 7.20 3.30 14.88
C ASP A 125 5.98 3.27 15.81
N ARG A 126 6.18 3.07 17.11
CA ARG A 126 5.10 3.13 18.10
C ARG A 126 4.50 4.53 18.17
N ALA A 127 5.32 5.57 18.24
CA ALA A 127 4.86 6.95 18.29
C ALA A 127 4.02 7.31 17.06
N GLN A 128 4.50 6.98 15.86
CA GLN A 128 3.76 7.21 14.61
C GLN A 128 2.44 6.43 14.56
N MET A 129 2.42 5.19 15.05
CA MET A 129 1.20 4.39 15.10
C MET A 129 0.19 4.92 16.12
N GLU A 130 0.64 5.43 17.27
CA GLU A 130 -0.23 6.11 18.23
C GLU A 130 -0.80 7.42 17.66
N GLU A 131 0.01 8.18 16.91
CA GLU A 131 -0.47 9.38 16.21
C GLU A 131 -1.57 9.02 15.20
N ILE A 132 -1.35 8.00 14.36
CA ILE A 132 -2.38 7.50 13.43
C ILE A 132 -3.64 7.06 14.19
N ARG A 133 -3.51 6.40 15.35
CA ARG A 133 -4.66 5.99 16.17
C ARG A 133 -5.44 7.19 16.71
N LYS A 134 -4.76 8.22 17.18
CA LYS A 134 -5.39 9.47 17.64
C LYS A 134 -6.15 10.14 16.50
N ILE A 135 -5.52 10.26 15.32
CA ILE A 135 -6.18 10.83 14.14
C ILE A 135 -7.40 9.99 13.71
N HIS A 136 -7.31 8.66 13.73
CA HIS A 136 -8.47 7.79 13.46
C HIS A 136 -9.60 7.97 14.49
N ALA A 137 -9.27 8.19 15.77
CA ALA A 137 -10.26 8.48 16.80
C ALA A 137 -10.95 9.83 16.54
N GLU A 138 -10.19 10.87 16.17
CA GLU A 138 -10.74 12.17 15.79
C GLU A 138 -11.67 12.08 14.57
N ILE A 139 -11.27 11.32 13.53
CA ILE A 139 -12.13 11.07 12.36
C ILE A 139 -13.44 10.40 12.79
N ARG A 140 -13.38 9.39 13.66
CA ARG A 140 -14.59 8.71 14.17
C ARG A 140 -15.51 9.69 14.88
N THR A 141 -14.98 10.45 15.83
CA THR A 141 -15.75 11.43 16.59
C THR A 141 -16.39 12.47 15.67
N GLU A 142 -15.69 12.91 14.63
CA GLU A 142 -16.23 13.86 13.66
C GLU A 142 -17.33 13.25 12.78
N LEU A 143 -17.17 11.99 12.36
CA LEU A 143 -18.16 11.26 11.55
C LEU A 143 -19.42 10.86 12.33
N GLN A 144 -19.38 10.82 13.66
CA GLN A 144 -20.52 10.50 14.53
C GLN A 144 -21.41 11.71 14.84
N LYS A 145 -21.03 12.92 14.43
CA LYS A 145 -21.86 14.12 14.59
C LYS A 145 -23.08 14.06 13.69
N GLU A 146 -24.16 14.74 14.09
CA GLU A 146 -25.38 14.89 13.27
C GLU A 146 -25.07 15.51 11.89
N VAL A 147 -24.15 16.47 11.86
CA VAL A 147 -23.62 17.07 10.63
C VAL A 147 -22.09 16.99 10.63
N PRO A 148 -21.49 15.94 10.03
CA PRO A 148 -20.05 15.77 9.98
C PRO A 148 -19.34 16.84 9.15
N ASN A 149 -18.23 17.40 9.66
CA ASN A 149 -17.36 18.26 8.84
C ASN A 149 -16.46 17.42 7.93
N LYS A 150 -16.92 17.17 6.70
CA LYS A 150 -16.20 16.36 5.70
C LYS A 150 -14.84 16.93 5.30
N MET A 151 -14.67 18.26 5.33
CA MET A 151 -13.39 18.91 5.01
C MET A 151 -12.33 18.57 6.06
N LYS A 152 -12.69 18.71 7.34
CA LYS A 152 -11.81 18.32 8.45
C LYS A 152 -11.43 16.85 8.38
N VAL A 153 -12.37 15.96 8.06
CA VAL A 153 -12.10 14.52 7.93
C VAL A 153 -11.13 14.23 6.77
N ARG A 154 -11.24 14.96 5.64
CA ARG A 154 -10.27 14.89 4.52
C ARG A 154 -8.87 15.36 4.92
N ASP A 155 -8.76 16.43 5.69
CA ASP A 155 -7.47 16.93 6.16
C ASP A 155 -6.79 15.93 7.10
N LEU A 156 -7.56 15.35 8.04
CA LEU A 156 -7.08 14.29 8.93
C LEU A 156 -6.65 13.04 8.16
N HIS A 157 -7.39 12.65 7.12
CA HIS A 157 -6.99 11.54 6.26
C HIS A 157 -5.68 11.82 5.52
N THR A 158 -5.48 13.04 5.02
CA THR A 158 -4.24 13.46 4.36
C THR A 158 -3.04 13.37 5.31
N LYS A 159 -3.21 13.75 6.59
CA LYS A 159 -2.17 13.58 7.62
C LYS A 159 -1.78 12.12 7.81
N ILE A 160 -2.76 11.20 7.87
CA ILE A 160 -2.49 9.76 7.96
C ILE A 160 -1.71 9.26 6.73
N GLN A 161 -2.10 9.67 5.53
CA GLN A 161 -1.40 9.28 4.30
C GLN A 161 0.06 9.74 4.30
N LYS A 162 0.32 10.94 4.83
CA LYS A 162 1.68 11.47 4.97
C LYS A 162 2.52 10.65 5.94
N ILE A 163 2.03 10.40 7.17
CA ILE A 163 2.75 9.60 8.18
C ILE A 163 3.10 8.20 7.63
N LYS A 164 2.14 7.55 6.95
CA LYS A 164 2.39 6.25 6.32
C LYS A 164 3.46 6.33 5.22
N SER A 165 3.37 7.33 4.34
CA SER A 165 4.34 7.52 3.25
C SER A 165 5.75 7.78 3.77
N ASP A 166 5.89 8.63 4.79
CA ASP A 166 7.18 8.99 5.39
C ASP A 166 7.82 7.77 6.06
N ARG A 167 7.03 6.96 6.79
CA ARG A 167 7.51 5.71 7.38
C ARG A 167 7.95 4.70 6.33
N ASP A 168 7.16 4.52 5.28
CA ASP A 168 7.48 3.57 4.20
C ASP A 168 8.74 4.01 3.42
N ASN A 169 8.97 5.32 3.27
CA ASN A 169 10.20 5.89 2.70
C ASN A 169 11.42 5.63 3.59
N ALA A 170 11.32 5.93 4.89
CA ALA A 170 12.39 5.68 5.84
C ALA A 170 12.81 4.20 5.84
N ARG A 171 11.82 3.31 5.81
CA ARG A 171 12.04 1.87 5.71
C ARG A 171 12.75 1.46 4.42
N LEU A 172 12.34 1.99 3.27
CA LEU A 172 13.03 1.70 2.01
C LEU A 172 14.51 2.11 2.09
N GLU A 173 14.78 3.32 2.57
CA GLU A 173 16.15 3.82 2.66
C GLU A 173 17.00 2.99 3.63
N GLU A 174 16.44 2.51 4.74
CA GLU A 174 17.13 1.55 5.62
C GLU A 174 17.45 0.23 4.90
N MET A 175 16.50 -0.31 4.13
CA MET A 175 16.71 -1.53 3.34
C MET A 175 17.77 -1.34 2.26
N LEU A 176 17.85 -0.16 1.63
CA LEU A 176 18.86 0.16 0.62
C LEU A 176 20.25 0.43 1.21
N LYS A 177 20.34 0.79 2.49
CA LYS A 177 21.61 0.91 3.22
C LYS A 177 22.18 -0.46 3.58
N ASN A 178 21.33 -1.38 4.05
CA ASN A 178 21.73 -2.69 4.55
C ASN A 178 21.02 -3.86 3.82
N PRO A 179 21.22 -4.03 2.50
CA PRO A 179 20.43 -4.97 1.71
C PRO A 179 20.56 -6.43 2.17
N GLU A 180 21.72 -6.82 2.71
CA GLU A 180 21.96 -8.17 3.22
C GLU A 180 21.06 -8.55 4.40
N ALA A 181 20.82 -7.60 5.33
CA ALA A 181 19.93 -7.80 6.47
C ALA A 181 18.48 -8.09 6.06
N PHE A 182 18.10 -7.69 4.84
CA PHE A 182 16.74 -7.83 4.31
C PHE A 182 16.60 -8.87 3.20
N ARG A 183 17.71 -9.45 2.72
CA ARG A 183 17.74 -10.44 1.62
C ARG A 183 16.83 -11.65 1.90
N ASN A 184 16.83 -12.14 3.13
CA ASN A 184 16.01 -13.27 3.57
C ASN A 184 14.71 -12.86 4.29
N SER A 185 14.44 -11.56 4.38
CA SER A 185 13.19 -11.07 4.97
C SER A 185 12.01 -11.52 4.11
N ARG A 186 10.94 -11.99 4.77
CA ARG A 186 9.67 -12.37 4.11
C ARG A 186 8.87 -11.16 3.58
N GLY A 187 9.52 -10.03 3.30
CA GLY A 187 8.96 -8.82 2.67
C GLY A 187 8.99 -7.55 3.55
N PHE A 188 8.37 -6.49 3.02
CA PHE A 188 7.99 -5.25 3.73
C PHE A 188 7.04 -5.57 4.90
N GLY A 189 7.58 -6.08 6.01
CA GLY A 189 6.78 -6.40 7.19
C GLY A 189 7.45 -7.30 8.23
N ARG A 190 8.54 -8.01 7.89
CA ARG A 190 9.20 -8.95 8.80
C ARG A 190 10.69 -8.72 9.07
N GLY A 191 11.30 -7.71 8.44
CA GLY A 191 12.75 -7.45 8.54
C GLY A 191 13.22 -6.76 9.83
N PHE A 192 12.35 -6.10 10.59
CA PHE A 192 12.72 -5.43 11.85
C PHE A 192 12.96 -6.38 13.04
N ARG A 193 13.07 -7.69 12.82
CA ARG A 193 13.33 -8.64 13.91
C ARG A 193 14.81 -8.78 14.25
N ASN A 194 15.70 -8.51 13.29
CA ASN A 194 17.10 -8.91 13.41
C ASN A 194 18.07 -7.77 13.03
N ASN A 195 17.79 -6.53 13.43
CA ASN A 195 18.84 -5.51 13.46
C ASN A 195 19.37 -5.45 14.90
N PRO A 196 20.44 -6.18 15.27
CA PRO A 196 21.20 -5.85 16.45
C PRO A 196 21.94 -4.56 16.11
N THR A 197 21.36 -3.41 16.45
CA THR A 197 22.17 -2.22 16.65
C THR A 197 23.13 -2.52 17.80
N GLN A 198 24.37 -2.87 17.45
CA GLN A 198 25.52 -2.43 18.22
C GLN A 198 25.85 -0.99 17.81
#